data_AF-A0A8S3I3N2-F1
#
_entry.id   AF-A0A8S3I3N2-F1
#
_cell.length_a   1.000
_cell.length_b   1.000
_cell.length_c   1.000
_cell.angle_alpha   90.00
_cell.angle_beta   90.00
_cell.angle_gamma   90.00
#
_symmetry.space_group_name_H-M   'P 1'
#
loop_
_entity.id
_entity.type
_entity.pdbx_description
1 polymer ?
#
loop_
_entity_poly.entity_id
_entity_poly.type
_entity_poly.pdbx_seq_one_letter_code
_entity_poly.pdbx_strand_id
1 'polypeptide(L)'
;MNPSGNLLRNRARNFPALINNTTIDYFDRWPQQALYAVAEHFISRFQLISDEYKNNIIEHMGMVHESANFYCDIYVEKMRRSAYATPKNYLDFIHTFTQLYKQKKDDLSKQAERLNVGIIRIDEASILIEEMDKKLGKQRKELEIKTKKCDDLLTEITDLTAKQTERKSR
;
A
#
# COMPACT_ATOMS: atom_id res chain seq x y z
N MET A 1 19.25 39.25 -2.56
CA MET A 1 17.95 39.93 -2.36
C MET A 1 16.99 39.46 -3.47
N ASN A 2 15.69 39.37 -3.24
CA ASN A 2 14.74 38.91 -4.28
C ASN A 2 14.40 40.06 -5.26
N PRO A 3 14.57 39.88 -6.60
CA PRO A 3 14.25 40.89 -7.59
C PRO A 3 12.76 41.06 -7.89
N SER A 4 11.88 40.15 -7.47
CA SER A 4 10.44 40.15 -7.77
C SER A 4 9.61 41.27 -7.08
N GLY A 5 10.26 42.29 -6.51
CA GLY A 5 9.58 43.39 -5.84
C GLY A 5 10.38 44.71 -5.85
N ASN A 6 9.75 45.79 -5.38
CA ASN A 6 10.34 47.14 -5.44
C ASN A 6 11.43 47.39 -4.39
N LEU A 7 11.55 46.53 -3.38
CA LEU A 7 12.47 46.72 -2.25
C LEU A 7 13.93 46.75 -2.70
N LEU A 8 14.34 45.80 -3.55
CA LEU A 8 15.70 45.76 -4.09
C LEU A 8 16.02 47.03 -4.87
N ARG A 9 15.11 47.44 -5.76
CA ARG A 9 15.23 48.67 -6.55
C ARG A 9 15.37 49.91 -5.67
N ASN A 10 14.55 50.05 -4.64
CA ASN A 10 14.60 51.19 -3.73
C ASN A 10 15.89 51.22 -2.91
N ARG A 11 16.35 50.07 -2.40
CA ARG A 11 17.63 49.98 -1.66
C ARG A 11 18.82 50.30 -2.55
N ALA A 12 18.83 49.79 -3.78
CA ALA A 12 19.87 50.07 -4.75
C ALA A 12 20.02 51.56 -5.07
N ARG A 13 18.90 52.32 -5.14
CA ARG A 13 18.94 53.79 -5.30
C ARG A 13 19.40 54.51 -4.04
N ASN A 14 18.90 54.10 -2.87
CA ASN A 14 19.19 54.78 -1.61
C ASN A 14 20.63 54.54 -1.13
N PHE A 15 21.26 53.43 -1.55
CA PHE A 15 22.60 53.04 -1.12
C PHE A 15 23.48 52.65 -2.34
N PRO A 16 24.07 53.63 -3.06
CA PRO A 16 24.84 53.39 -4.28
C PRO A 16 26.04 52.44 -4.10
N ALA A 17 26.61 52.39 -2.89
CA ALA A 17 27.70 51.48 -2.55
C ALA A 17 27.32 49.99 -2.74
N LEU A 18 26.03 49.64 -2.63
CA LEU A 18 25.57 48.27 -2.89
C LEU A 18 25.80 47.84 -4.33
N ILE A 19 25.66 48.74 -5.31
CA ILE A 19 25.91 48.42 -6.72
C ILE A 19 27.39 48.63 -7.05
N ASN A 20 27.99 49.70 -6.55
CA ASN A 20 29.34 50.11 -6.96
C ASN A 20 30.46 49.30 -6.30
N ASN A 21 30.25 48.77 -5.10
CA ASN A 21 31.28 48.10 -4.31
C ASN A 21 30.97 46.61 -4.05
N THR A 22 30.02 46.01 -4.76
CA THR A 22 29.74 44.58 -4.67
C THR A 22 29.69 43.94 -6.05
N THR A 23 30.00 42.64 -6.12
CA THR A 23 29.82 41.85 -7.33
C THR A 23 28.41 41.27 -7.34
N ILE A 24 27.68 41.50 -8.41
CA ILE A 24 26.32 40.98 -8.58
C ILE A 24 26.41 39.58 -9.18
N ASP A 25 25.90 38.60 -8.44
CA ASP A 25 25.72 37.23 -8.90
C ASP A 25 24.22 36.94 -9.06
N TYR A 26 23.81 36.53 -10.26
CA TYR A 26 22.41 36.32 -10.63
C TYR A 26 22.03 34.85 -10.52
N PHE A 27 21.05 34.56 -9.66
CA PHE A 27 20.47 33.24 -9.54
C PHE A 27 19.08 33.20 -10.16
N ASP A 28 18.98 32.51 -11.29
CA ASP A 28 17.71 32.28 -11.98
C ASP A 28 16.93 31.11 -11.37
N ARG A 29 15.72 30.89 -11.90
CA ARG A 29 14.96 29.66 -11.65
C ARG A 29 15.83 28.46 -12.01
N TRP A 30 15.66 27.35 -11.29
CA TRP A 30 16.43 26.14 -11.59
C TRP A 30 16.14 25.66 -13.01
N PRO A 31 17.16 25.46 -13.86
CA PRO A 31 16.97 24.88 -15.17
C PRO A 31 16.57 23.41 -15.04
N GLN A 32 16.01 22.86 -16.11
CA GLN A 32 15.54 21.47 -16.16
C GLN A 32 16.63 20.47 -15.74
N GLN A 33 17.87 20.69 -16.16
CA GLN A 33 19.02 19.85 -15.79
C GLN A 33 19.28 19.87 -14.27
N ALA A 34 19.11 21.03 -13.63
CA ALA A 34 19.25 21.13 -12.17
C ALA A 34 18.11 20.43 -11.44
N LEU A 35 16.87 20.54 -11.93
CA LEU A 35 15.74 19.79 -11.39
C LEU A 35 15.99 18.28 -11.45
N TYR A 36 16.48 17.79 -12.59
CA TYR A 36 16.81 16.38 -12.77
C TYR A 36 17.94 15.91 -11.86
N ALA A 37 19.04 16.66 -11.78
CA ALA A 37 20.16 16.31 -10.90
C ALA A 37 19.74 16.26 -9.42
N VAL A 38 18.86 17.19 -9.00
CA VAL A 38 18.33 17.20 -7.63
C VAL A 38 17.42 16.00 -7.39
N ALA A 39 16.47 15.73 -8.28
CA ALA A 39 15.61 14.55 -8.17
C ALA A 39 16.42 13.25 -8.19
N GLU A 40 17.42 13.13 -9.06
CA GLU A 40 18.34 11.99 -9.12
C GLU A 40 19.06 11.78 -7.79
N HIS A 41 19.60 12.83 -7.19
CA HIS A 41 20.28 12.74 -5.89
C HIS A 41 19.37 12.16 -4.78
N PHE A 42 18.08 12.51 -4.78
CA PHE A 42 17.13 11.99 -3.79
C PHE A 42 16.59 10.59 -4.14
N ILE A 43 16.23 10.35 -5.41
CA ILE A 43 15.59 9.11 -5.85
C ILE A 43 16.58 7.96 -5.99
N SER A 44 17.84 8.22 -6.36
CA SER A 44 18.90 7.20 -6.40
C SER A 44 19.08 6.49 -5.06
N ARG A 45 18.97 7.23 -3.94
CA ARG A 45 19.06 6.71 -2.57
C ARG A 45 17.81 5.96 -2.12
N PHE A 46 16.71 6.09 -2.85
CA PHE A 46 15.44 5.47 -2.49
C PHE A 46 15.35 4.05 -3.07
N GLN A 47 15.74 3.07 -2.25
CA GLN A 47 15.84 1.65 -2.63
C GLN A 47 14.48 0.95 -2.91
N LEU A 48 13.36 1.58 -2.56
CA LEU A 48 12.04 0.97 -2.69
C LEU A 48 11.52 0.94 -4.14
N ILE A 49 12.12 1.74 -5.04
CA ILE A 49 11.77 1.84 -6.46
C ILE A 49 12.78 1.03 -7.30
N SER A 50 12.28 0.28 -8.29
CA SER A 50 13.12 -0.45 -9.25
C SER A 50 13.92 0.51 -10.12
N ASP A 51 15.18 0.16 -10.39
CA ASP A 51 16.10 1.01 -11.18
C ASP A 51 15.57 1.30 -12.59
N GLU A 52 14.82 0.38 -13.18
CA GLU A 52 14.16 0.56 -14.50
C GLU A 52 13.26 1.80 -14.56
N TYR A 53 12.55 2.11 -13.47
CA TYR A 53 11.58 3.20 -13.43
C TYR A 53 12.16 4.50 -12.86
N LYS A 54 13.36 4.48 -12.27
CA LYS A 54 13.93 5.66 -11.58
C LYS A 54 14.11 6.84 -12.53
N ASN A 55 14.68 6.62 -13.71
CA ASN A 55 14.95 7.69 -14.68
C ASN A 55 13.64 8.37 -15.13
N ASN A 56 12.63 7.58 -15.48
CA ASN A 56 11.31 8.11 -15.87
C ASN A 56 10.67 8.94 -14.75
N ILE A 57 10.82 8.51 -13.50
CA ILE A 57 10.30 9.25 -12.34
C ILE A 57 11.05 10.57 -12.14
N ILE A 58 12.39 10.56 -12.26
CA ILE A 58 13.23 11.75 -12.15
C ILE A 58 12.84 12.80 -13.20
N GLU A 59 12.72 12.37 -14.45
CA GLU A 59 12.30 13.24 -15.56
C GLU A 59 10.89 13.82 -15.34
N HIS A 60 9.96 12.96 -14.92
CA HIS A 60 8.59 13.35 -14.63
C HIS A 60 8.50 14.35 -13.47
N MET A 61 9.30 14.17 -12.42
CA MET A 61 9.32 15.11 -11.29
C MET A 61 9.74 16.50 -11.73
N GLY A 62 10.79 16.63 -12.55
CA GLY A 62 11.21 17.93 -13.07
C GLY A 62 10.15 18.57 -13.97
N MET A 63 9.54 17.77 -14.87
CA MET A 63 8.44 18.22 -15.73
C MET A 63 7.24 18.76 -14.92
N VAL A 64 6.86 18.08 -13.83
CA VAL A 64 5.76 18.55 -12.96
C VAL A 64 6.08 19.90 -12.35
N HIS A 65 7.31 20.11 -11.86
CA HIS A 65 7.68 21.40 -11.28
C HIS A 65 7.73 22.53 -12.31
N GLU A 66 8.19 22.24 -13.53
CA GLU A 66 8.16 23.19 -14.63
C GLU A 66 6.73 23.56 -15.02
N SER A 67 5.83 22.57 -15.11
CA SER A 67 4.41 22.81 -15.37
C SER A 67 3.76 23.67 -14.28
N ALA A 68 4.12 23.47 -13.01
CA ALA A 68 3.63 24.29 -11.90
C ALA A 68 4.08 25.75 -12.03
N ASN A 69 5.33 26.00 -12.46
CA ASN A 69 5.82 27.34 -12.77
C ASN A 69 5.01 27.98 -13.91
N PHE A 70 4.79 27.25 -15.01
CA PHE A 70 3.99 27.72 -16.14
C PHE A 70 2.58 28.12 -15.73
N TYR A 71 1.91 27.30 -14.91
CA TYR A 71 0.56 27.63 -14.42
C TYR A 71 0.56 28.77 -13.40
N CYS A 72 1.62 28.96 -12.60
CA CYS A 72 1.75 30.13 -11.75
C CYS A 72 1.76 31.42 -12.58
N ASP A 73 2.50 31.43 -13.70
CA ASP A 73 2.58 32.59 -14.59
C ASP A 73 1.19 32.88 -15.21
N ILE A 74 0.47 31.86 -15.70
CA ILE A 74 -0.91 32.00 -16.20
C ILE A 74 -1.88 32.50 -15.11
N TYR A 75 -1.73 32.00 -13.88
CA TYR A 75 -2.60 32.37 -12.77
C TYR A 75 -2.48 33.86 -12.43
N VAL A 76 -1.26 34.41 -12.48
CA VAL A 76 -1.01 35.84 -12.31
C VAL A 76 -1.69 36.66 -13.39
N GLU A 77 -1.57 36.24 -14.65
CA GLU A 77 -2.17 36.96 -15.78
C GLU A 77 -3.70 37.01 -15.69
N LYS A 78 -4.32 35.86 -15.39
CA LYS A 78 -5.79 35.73 -15.38
C LYS A 78 -6.45 36.27 -14.11
N MET A 79 -5.89 35.94 -12.94
CA MET A 79 -6.51 36.23 -11.65
C MET A 79 -5.91 37.45 -10.96
N ARG A 80 -4.82 38.03 -11.50
CA ARG A 80 -4.06 39.11 -10.87
C ARG A 80 -3.60 38.79 -9.44
N ARG A 81 -3.42 37.50 -9.14
CA ARG A 81 -2.95 36.98 -7.85
C ARG A 81 -1.62 36.28 -8.03
N SER A 82 -0.62 36.70 -7.26
CA SER A 82 0.73 36.12 -7.30
C SER A 82 0.78 34.74 -6.65
N ALA A 83 1.21 33.74 -7.43
CA ALA A 83 1.56 32.41 -6.96
C ALA A 83 2.99 32.11 -7.43
N TYR A 84 3.74 31.34 -6.64
CA TYR A 84 5.14 31.03 -6.91
C TYR A 84 5.42 29.56 -6.63
N ALA A 85 6.05 28.88 -7.58
CA ALA A 85 6.69 27.59 -7.36
C ALA A 85 8.19 27.83 -7.11
N THR A 86 8.64 27.57 -5.87
CA THR A 86 10.03 27.79 -5.47
C THR A 86 10.81 26.47 -5.41
N PRO A 87 12.15 26.48 -5.48
CA PRO A 87 12.95 25.27 -5.28
C PRO A 87 12.64 24.54 -3.97
N LYS A 88 12.27 25.28 -2.91
CA LYS A 88 11.82 24.66 -1.65
C LYS A 88 10.57 23.81 -1.85
N ASN A 89 9.59 24.31 -2.60
CA ASN A 89 8.38 23.52 -2.93
C ASN A 89 8.72 22.26 -3.72
N TYR A 90 9.75 22.30 -4.56
CA TYR A 90 10.22 21.11 -5.28
C TYR A 90 10.85 20.06 -4.34
N LEU A 91 11.68 20.49 -3.39
CA LEU A 91 12.25 19.60 -2.38
C LEU A 91 11.17 18.99 -1.49
N ASP A 92 10.20 19.79 -1.06
CA ASP A 92 9.06 19.33 -0.28
C ASP A 92 8.21 18.32 -1.07
N PHE A 93 8.02 18.55 -2.38
CA PHE A 93 7.34 17.61 -3.28
C PHE A 93 8.07 16.25 -3.34
N ILE A 94 9.39 16.24 -3.55
CA ILE A 94 10.16 14.99 -3.57
C ILE A 94 10.08 14.27 -2.22
N HIS A 95 10.23 15.00 -1.12
CA HIS A 95 10.15 14.44 0.22
C HIS A 95 8.77 13.81 0.48
N THR A 96 7.69 14.55 0.23
CA THR A 96 6.32 14.04 0.41
C THR A 96 6.02 12.85 -0.48
N PHE A 97 6.50 12.83 -1.72
CA PHE A 97 6.40 11.68 -2.61
C PHE A 97 7.06 10.42 -2.01
N THR A 98 8.32 10.52 -1.59
CA THR A 98 9.05 9.37 -1.04
C THR A 98 8.41 8.83 0.25
N GLN A 99 7.93 9.72 1.12
CA GLN A 99 7.22 9.35 2.34
C GLN A 99 5.90 8.64 2.03
N LEU A 100 5.10 9.21 1.12
CA LEU A 100 3.81 8.64 0.72
C LEU A 100 3.99 7.27 0.05
N TYR A 101 5.00 7.15 -0.81
CA TYR A 101 5.31 5.88 -1.47
C TYR A 101 5.63 4.79 -0.46
N LYS A 102 6.48 5.09 0.53
CA LYS A 102 6.82 4.14 1.60
C LYS A 102 5.58 3.71 2.37
N GLN A 103 4.76 4.67 2.81
CA GLN A 103 3.51 4.38 3.52
C GLN A 103 2.58 3.47 2.71
N LYS A 104 2.37 3.78 1.43
CA LYS A 104 1.50 2.99 0.56
C LYS A 104 2.04 1.58 0.31
N LYS A 105 3.36 1.43 0.16
CA LYS A 105 3.99 0.12 -0.01
C LYS A 105 3.88 -0.74 1.26
N ASP A 106 4.06 -0.13 2.43
CA ASP A 106 3.89 -0.81 3.72
C ASP A 106 2.43 -1.26 3.92
N ASP A 107 1.46 -0.40 3.59
CA ASP A 107 0.04 -0.72 3.67
C ASP A 107 -0.34 -1.87 2.72
N LEU A 108 0.16 -1.85 1.48
CA LEU A 108 -0.01 -2.93 0.51
C LEU A 108 0.62 -4.24 0.98
N SER A 109 1.81 -4.18 1.56
CA SER A 109 2.49 -5.35 2.11
C SER A 109 1.67 -6.01 3.23
N LYS A 110 1.12 -5.21 4.15
CA LYS A 110 0.25 -5.72 5.22
C LYS A 110 -1.02 -6.36 4.69
N GLN A 111 -1.62 -5.77 3.66
CA GLN A 111 -2.81 -6.35 3.01
C GLN A 111 -2.48 -7.67 2.32
N ALA A 112 -1.36 -7.74 1.61
CA ALA A 112 -0.88 -8.96 0.97
C ALA A 112 -0.59 -10.07 1.99
N GLU A 113 0.06 -9.74 3.11
CA GLU A 113 0.33 -10.68 4.20
C GLU A 113 -0.98 -11.22 4.80
N ARG A 114 -1.95 -10.35 5.07
CA ARG A 114 -3.27 -10.76 5.58
C ARG A 114 -3.96 -11.74 4.62
N LEU A 115 -3.92 -11.45 3.31
CA LEU A 115 -4.49 -12.34 2.30
C LEU A 115 -3.76 -13.68 2.25
N ASN A 116 -2.43 -13.68 2.34
CA ASN A 116 -1.63 -14.90 2.35
C ASN A 116 -1.95 -15.78 3.57
N VAL A 117 -2.06 -15.18 4.76
CA VAL A 117 -2.52 -15.89 5.97
C VAL A 117 -3.93 -16.46 5.75
N GLY A 118 -4.83 -15.68 5.14
CA GLY A 118 -6.17 -16.17 4.80
C GLY A 118 -6.16 -17.40 3.89
N ILE A 119 -5.32 -17.40 2.85
CA ILE A 119 -5.16 -18.54 1.93
C ILE A 119 -4.64 -19.77 2.68
N ILE A 120 -3.62 -19.60 3.53
CA ILE A 120 -3.08 -20.70 4.34
C ILE A 120 -4.16 -21.29 5.26
N ARG A 121 -4.98 -20.45 5.90
CA ARG A 121 -6.07 -20.93 6.76
C ARG A 121 -7.15 -21.68 6.00
N ILE A 122 -7.46 -21.27 4.78
CA ILE A 122 -8.43 -21.96 3.93
C ILE A 122 -7.88 -23.34 3.52
N ASP A 123 -6.60 -23.42 3.19
CA ASP A 123 -5.93 -24.69 2.84
C ASP A 123 -5.90 -25.66 4.04
N GLU A 124 -5.52 -25.18 5.23
CA GLU A 124 -5.57 -25.94 6.48
C GLU A 124 -6.98 -26.49 6.77
N ALA A 125 -8.02 -25.66 6.56
CA ALA A 125 -9.40 -26.06 6.77
C ALA A 125 -9.86 -27.14 5.78
N SER A 126 -9.46 -27.05 4.51
CA SER A 126 -9.72 -28.07 3.49
C SER A 126 -9.12 -29.42 3.89
N ILE A 127 -7.85 -29.43 4.33
CA ILE A 127 -7.18 -30.65 4.80
C ILE A 127 -7.91 -31.25 6.01
N LEU A 128 -8.32 -30.41 6.97
CA LEU A 128 -9.05 -30.86 8.16
C LEU A 128 -10.41 -31.47 7.81
N ILE A 129 -11.14 -30.88 6.87
CA ILE A 129 -12.43 -31.41 6.39
C ILE A 129 -12.23 -32.79 5.77
N GLU A 130 -11.23 -32.97 4.91
CA GLU A 130 -10.93 -34.28 4.32
C GLU A 130 -10.59 -35.35 5.37
N GLU A 131 -9.86 -34.98 6.42
CA GLU A 131 -9.57 -35.89 7.53
C GLU A 131 -10.81 -36.24 8.34
N MET A 132 -11.68 -35.26 8.60
CA MET A 132 -12.95 -35.48 9.31
C MET A 132 -13.88 -36.38 8.52
N ASP A 133 -14.00 -36.20 7.20
CA ASP A 133 -14.81 -37.05 6.33
C ASP A 133 -14.32 -38.50 6.33
N LYS A 134 -13.00 -38.72 6.30
CA LYS A 134 -12.40 -40.06 6.43
C LYS A 134 -12.74 -40.69 7.79
N LYS A 135 -12.69 -39.93 8.89
CA LYS A 135 -13.05 -40.42 10.24
C LYS A 135 -14.54 -40.74 10.34
N LEU A 136 -15.42 -39.84 9.86
CA LEU A 136 -16.87 -40.05 9.84
C LEU A 136 -17.26 -41.28 9.02
N GLY A 137 -16.62 -41.50 7.88
CA GLY A 137 -16.84 -42.70 7.06
C GLY A 137 -16.53 -44.00 7.81
N LYS A 138 -15.44 -44.04 8.60
CA LYS A 138 -15.11 -45.19 9.45
C LYS A 138 -16.13 -45.38 10.58
N GLN A 139 -16.47 -44.30 11.28
CA GLN A 139 -17.44 -44.34 12.39
C GLN A 139 -18.83 -44.78 11.94
N ARG A 140 -19.31 -44.33 10.77
CA ARG A 140 -20.60 -44.78 10.22
C ARG A 140 -20.65 -46.29 9.99
N LYS A 141 -19.59 -46.87 9.42
CA LYS A 141 -19.51 -48.33 9.22
C LYS A 141 -19.52 -49.09 10.54
N GLU A 142 -18.75 -48.62 11.51
CA GLU A 142 -18.69 -49.26 12.84
C GLU A 142 -20.04 -49.15 13.56
N LEU A 143 -20.71 -48.02 13.45
CA LEU A 143 -22.04 -47.79 14.01
C LEU A 143 -23.05 -48.76 13.38
N GLU A 144 -23.06 -48.92 12.06
CA GLU A 144 -23.97 -49.83 11.36
C GLU A 144 -23.79 -51.29 11.81
N ILE A 145 -22.54 -51.73 12.02
CA ILE A 145 -22.25 -53.07 12.57
C ILE A 145 -22.79 -53.21 13.99
N LYS A 146 -22.59 -52.19 14.84
CA LYS A 146 -23.08 -52.20 16.22
C LYS A 146 -24.60 -52.15 16.29
N THR A 147 -25.26 -51.38 15.42
CA THR A 147 -26.72 -51.32 15.32
C THR A 147 -27.28 -52.67 14.90
N LYS A 148 -26.75 -53.31 13.84
CA LYS A 148 -27.17 -54.66 13.44
C LYS A 148 -27.04 -55.67 14.57
N LYS A 149 -25.91 -55.69 15.27
CA LYS A 149 -25.72 -56.57 16.45
C LYS A 149 -26.74 -56.28 17.56
N CYS A 150 -27.10 -55.02 17.76
CA CYS A 150 -28.09 -54.64 18.77
C CYS A 150 -29.50 -55.07 18.35
N ASP A 151 -29.84 -54.92 17.06
CA ASP A 151 -31.11 -55.38 16.49
C ASP A 151 -31.22 -56.91 16.57
N ASP A 152 -30.16 -57.64 16.22
CA ASP A 152 -30.10 -59.11 16.34
C ASP A 152 -30.35 -59.55 17.81
N LEU A 153 -29.65 -58.93 18.77
CA LEU A 153 -29.85 -59.21 20.20
C LEU A 153 -31.27 -58.89 20.67
N LEU A 154 -31.88 -57.79 20.18
CA LEU A 154 -33.27 -57.46 20.49
C LEU A 154 -34.23 -58.54 19.96
N THR A 155 -34.02 -59.05 18.74
CA THR A 155 -34.85 -60.13 18.19
C THR A 155 -34.74 -61.42 19.02
N GLU A 156 -33.52 -61.77 19.46
CA GLU A 156 -33.29 -62.94 20.30
C GLU A 156 -33.98 -62.80 21.66
N ILE A 157 -33.92 -61.61 22.27
CA ILE A 157 -34.62 -61.32 23.53
C ILE A 157 -36.14 -61.37 23.33
N THR A 158 -36.69 -60.85 22.23
CA THR A 158 -38.13 -60.94 21.95
C THR A 158 -38.59 -62.37 21.73
N ASP A 159 -37.79 -63.20 21.06
CA ASP A 159 -38.10 -64.62 20.84
C ASP A 159 -38.04 -65.42 22.15
N LEU A 160 -37.03 -65.14 22.98
CA LEU A 160 -36.90 -65.75 24.31
C LEU A 160 -38.06 -65.33 25.22
N THR A 161 -38.41 -64.05 25.25
CA THR A 161 -39.52 -63.55 26.07
C THR A 161 -40.87 -64.07 25.59
N ALA A 162 -41.11 -64.18 24.27
CA ALA A 162 -42.30 -64.80 23.69
C ALA A 162 -42.44 -66.28 24.10
N LYS A 163 -41.37 -67.07 23.99
CA LYS A 163 -41.32 -68.47 24.46
C LYS A 163 -41.54 -68.58 25.97
N GLN A 164 -41.10 -67.59 26.74
CA GLN A 164 -41.25 -67.57 28.19
C GLN A 164 -42.67 -67.17 28.63
N THR A 165 -43.36 -66.32 27.86
CA THR A 165 -44.79 -66.04 28.03
C THR A 165 -45.67 -67.23 27.65
N GLU A 166 -45.37 -67.95 26.56
CA GLU A 166 -46.10 -69.17 26.18
C GLU A 166 -45.96 -70.29 27.22
N ARG A 167 -44.79 -70.40 27.87
CA ARG A 167 -44.57 -71.35 28.98
C ARG A 167 -45.30 -70.99 30.27
N LYS A 168 -45.69 -69.72 30.46
CA LYS A 168 -46.46 -69.26 31.62
C LYS A 168 -47.98 -69.31 31.40
N SER A 169 -48.44 -69.38 30.15
CA SER A 169 -49.86 -69.50 29.78
C SER A 169 -50.35 -70.95 29.62
N ARG A 170 -49.55 -71.94 30.06
CA ARG A 170 -49.84 -73.37 30.01
C ARG A 170 -49.74 -73.94 31.42
#